data_AF-A0A939VYG4-F1
#
_entry.id   AF-A0A939VYG4-F1
#
_cell.length_a   1.000
_cell.length_b   1.000
_cell.length_c   1.000
_cell.angle_alpha   90.00
_cell.angle_beta   90.00
_cell.angle_gamma   90.00
#
_symmetry.space_group_name_H-M   'P 1'
#
loop_
_entity.id
_entity.type
_entity.pdbx_description
1 polymer ?
#
loop_
_entity_poly.entity_id
_entity_poly.type
_entity_poly.pdbx_seq_one_letter_code
_entity_poly.pdbx_strand_id
1 'polypeptide(L)'
;MITIKNELKTIDDWFKAYPPAGGEKQWKEGFSAYEFAKAVLSEDFEDELRKTLGTISLKNASFYPERLTYFDDISSGPRHHDLACVCSLGKEKVALCFEAKVKESLDAKLSKAIIDNSKSGKSQKPKRVRDLCQKLFGKKYDSETMSDIYYQMLSGAMGTLAFAYEQNVTKAFFVIYQLVPKKDKDKFKNTINKHKKAINGFVQMIDPAYDINKSSVIKLKSYKIEQKLIELNIVYMEHNF
;
A
#
# COMPACT_ATOMS: atom_id res chain seq x y z
N MET A 1 4.09 -12.43 -14.92
CA MET A 1 5.26 -11.58 -14.61
C MET A 1 5.45 -10.69 -15.80
N ILE A 2 5.34 -9.36 -15.63
CA ILE A 2 5.39 -8.41 -16.74
C ILE A 2 6.61 -7.54 -16.53
N THR A 3 7.32 -7.25 -17.60
CA THR A 3 8.27 -6.12 -17.62
C THR A 3 7.50 -4.92 -18.13
N ILE A 4 6.88 -4.11 -17.24
CA ILE A 4 5.92 -3.04 -17.63
C ILE A 4 6.44 -2.18 -18.78
N LYS A 5 7.70 -1.75 -18.74
CA LYS A 5 8.27 -0.87 -19.78
C LYS A 5 8.44 -1.54 -21.16
N ASN A 6 8.41 -2.87 -21.25
CA ASN A 6 8.51 -3.59 -22.52
C ASN A 6 7.13 -3.97 -23.08
N GLU A 7 6.12 -4.16 -22.23
CA GLU A 7 4.80 -4.72 -22.59
C GLU A 7 3.64 -3.72 -22.47
N LEU A 8 3.74 -2.70 -21.60
CA LEU A 8 2.75 -1.62 -21.44
C LEU A 8 3.41 -0.28 -21.77
N LYS A 9 3.17 0.23 -22.97
CA LYS A 9 3.80 1.49 -23.43
C LYS A 9 2.90 2.70 -23.23
N THR A 10 1.59 2.46 -23.13
CA THR A 10 0.58 3.51 -23.03
C THR A 10 -0.39 3.24 -21.88
N ILE A 11 -1.09 4.29 -21.48
CA ILE A 11 -2.20 4.20 -20.51
C ILE A 11 -3.32 3.29 -21.02
N ASP A 12 -3.57 3.29 -22.32
CA ASP A 12 -4.59 2.41 -22.91
C ASP A 12 -4.18 0.94 -22.85
N ASP A 13 -2.88 0.63 -23.02
CA ASP A 13 -2.37 -0.74 -22.84
C ASP A 13 -2.58 -1.19 -21.40
N TRP A 14 -2.26 -0.32 -20.44
CA TRP A 14 -2.50 -0.59 -19.02
C TRP A 14 -3.97 -0.87 -18.76
N PHE A 15 -4.87 -0.01 -19.23
CA PHE A 15 -6.30 -0.17 -18.98
C PHE A 15 -6.86 -1.46 -19.55
N LYS A 16 -6.46 -1.81 -20.78
CA LYS A 16 -6.93 -3.03 -21.45
C LYS A 16 -6.47 -4.30 -20.72
N ALA A 17 -5.23 -4.29 -20.24
CA ALA A 17 -4.64 -5.46 -19.59
C ALA A 17 -4.99 -5.56 -18.09
N TYR A 18 -5.06 -4.42 -17.40
CA TYR A 18 -5.21 -4.30 -15.95
C TYR A 18 -6.14 -3.12 -15.60
N PRO A 19 -7.43 -3.20 -15.94
CA PRO A 19 -8.38 -2.16 -15.57
C PRO A 19 -8.56 -2.12 -14.04
N PRO A 20 -8.77 -0.94 -13.44
CA PRO A 20 -9.07 -0.85 -12.02
C PRO A 20 -10.37 -1.59 -11.70
N ALA A 21 -10.55 -1.99 -10.45
CA ALA A 21 -11.77 -2.69 -10.01
C ALA A 21 -13.08 -1.95 -10.34
N GLY A 22 -13.08 -0.62 -10.36
CA GLY A 22 -14.24 0.20 -10.77
C GLY A 22 -14.37 0.43 -12.28
N GLY A 23 -13.48 -0.13 -13.09
CA GLY A 23 -13.45 -0.04 -14.55
C GLY A 23 -13.37 1.40 -15.06
N GLU A 24 -14.02 1.65 -16.20
CA GLU A 24 -14.04 2.96 -16.88
C GLU A 24 -14.47 4.13 -15.98
N LYS A 25 -15.34 3.88 -14.99
CA LYS A 25 -15.84 4.94 -14.09
C LYS A 25 -14.73 5.60 -13.28
N GLN A 26 -13.67 4.83 -12.99
CA GLN A 26 -12.49 5.25 -12.22
C GLN A 26 -11.28 5.53 -13.11
N TRP A 27 -11.37 5.28 -14.42
CA TRP A 27 -10.27 5.46 -15.37
C TRP A 27 -10.35 6.82 -16.08
N LYS A 28 -10.06 7.90 -15.35
CA LYS A 28 -10.04 9.27 -15.87
C LYS A 28 -9.13 10.17 -15.05
N GLU A 29 -8.74 11.29 -15.64
CA GLU A 29 -7.87 12.28 -14.98
C GLU A 29 -8.38 12.73 -13.60
N GLY A 30 -7.44 12.90 -12.68
CA GLY A 30 -7.69 13.25 -11.29
C GLY A 30 -8.23 12.10 -10.41
N PHE A 31 -8.23 10.86 -10.92
CA PHE A 31 -8.49 9.63 -10.14
C PHE A 31 -7.20 8.83 -10.00
N SER A 32 -7.04 8.17 -8.85
CA SER A 32 -5.78 7.52 -8.47
C SER A 32 -5.33 6.44 -9.44
N ALA A 33 -6.21 5.56 -9.90
CA ALA A 33 -5.84 4.51 -10.86
C ALA A 33 -5.19 5.08 -12.14
N TYR A 34 -5.83 6.09 -12.73
CA TYR A 34 -5.37 6.73 -13.96
C TYR A 34 -4.06 7.51 -13.75
N GLU A 35 -4.00 8.36 -12.73
CA GLU A 35 -2.81 9.18 -12.48
C GLU A 35 -1.62 8.35 -11.97
N PHE A 36 -1.89 7.25 -11.26
CA PHE A 36 -0.84 6.33 -10.85
C PHE A 36 -0.26 5.56 -12.03
N ALA A 37 -1.10 5.06 -12.94
CA ALA A 37 -0.62 4.44 -14.17
C ALA A 37 0.26 5.42 -14.98
N LYS A 38 -0.12 6.70 -15.07
CA LYS A 38 0.70 7.75 -15.70
C LYS A 38 2.04 7.92 -15.00
N ALA A 39 2.04 8.00 -13.68
CA ALA A 39 3.27 8.12 -12.91
C ALA A 39 4.19 6.92 -13.15
N VAL A 40 3.67 5.69 -13.11
CA VAL A 40 4.46 4.45 -13.29
C VAL A 40 5.05 4.34 -14.70
N LEU A 41 4.28 4.72 -15.73
CA LEU A 41 4.73 4.69 -17.13
C LEU A 41 5.72 5.81 -17.48
N SER A 42 5.86 6.83 -16.63
CA SER A 42 6.82 7.91 -16.84
C SER A 42 8.28 7.43 -16.74
N GLU A 43 9.18 8.15 -17.41
CA GLU A 43 10.61 7.88 -17.31
C GLU A 43 11.14 8.17 -15.89
N ASP A 44 10.55 9.16 -15.22
CA ASP A 44 10.96 9.66 -13.90
C ASP A 44 10.59 8.72 -12.73
N PHE A 45 9.75 7.72 -12.95
CA PHE A 45 9.25 6.86 -11.85
C PHE A 45 10.37 6.18 -11.05
N GLU A 46 11.40 5.66 -11.75
CA GLU A 46 12.55 5.05 -11.07
C GLU A 46 13.33 6.07 -10.25
N ASP A 47 13.53 7.28 -10.80
CA ASP A 47 14.27 8.34 -10.12
C ASP A 47 13.53 8.87 -8.89
N GLU A 48 12.19 8.91 -8.94
CA GLU A 48 11.38 9.24 -7.78
C GLU A 48 11.51 8.20 -6.68
N LEU A 49 11.41 6.90 -7.01
CA LEU A 49 11.67 5.83 -6.05
C LEU A 49 13.10 5.92 -5.50
N ARG A 50 14.08 6.25 -6.33
CA ARG A 50 15.50 6.37 -5.95
C ARG A 50 15.73 7.49 -4.95
N LYS A 51 15.03 8.62 -5.08
CA LYS A 51 15.09 9.74 -4.12
C LYS A 51 14.63 9.33 -2.72
N THR A 52 13.66 8.43 -2.61
CA THR A 52 13.12 7.98 -1.32
C THR A 52 13.80 6.73 -0.77
N LEU A 53 14.08 5.75 -1.64
CA LEU A 53 14.55 4.41 -1.25
C LEU A 53 16.05 4.20 -1.47
N GLY A 54 16.76 5.16 -2.07
CA GLY A 54 18.19 5.04 -2.34
C GLY A 54 18.47 4.23 -3.59
N THR A 55 19.28 3.17 -3.51
CA THR A 55 19.86 2.44 -4.67
C THR A 55 18.89 1.49 -5.39
N ILE A 56 17.62 1.89 -5.53
CA ILE A 56 16.61 1.10 -6.24
C ILE A 56 16.90 1.03 -7.74
N SER A 57 16.57 -0.08 -8.39
CA SER A 57 16.61 -0.20 -9.85
C SER A 57 15.46 -1.05 -10.39
N LEU A 58 14.80 -0.55 -11.45
CA LEU A 58 13.68 -1.21 -12.10
C LEU A 58 14.07 -1.96 -13.40
N LYS A 59 15.36 -1.96 -13.78
CA LYS A 59 15.85 -2.55 -15.04
C LYS A 59 15.36 -3.97 -15.31
N ASN A 60 15.26 -4.79 -14.26
CA ASN A 60 14.75 -6.17 -14.31
C ASN A 60 13.58 -6.37 -13.34
N ALA A 61 12.81 -5.31 -13.07
CA ALA A 61 11.70 -5.41 -12.15
C ALA A 61 10.55 -6.21 -12.75
N SER A 62 9.97 -7.06 -11.92
CA SER A 62 8.73 -7.75 -12.21
C SER A 62 7.58 -6.95 -11.65
N PHE A 63 6.61 -6.61 -12.48
CA PHE A 63 5.47 -5.81 -12.05
C PHE A 63 4.16 -6.60 -12.17
N TYR A 64 3.23 -6.24 -11.29
CA TYR A 64 1.93 -6.86 -11.11
C TYR A 64 0.90 -5.76 -10.81
N PRO A 65 0.38 -5.05 -11.83
CA PRO A 65 -0.74 -4.13 -11.66
C PRO A 65 -1.96 -4.84 -11.08
N GLU A 66 -2.78 -4.14 -10.29
CA GLU A 66 -4.05 -4.65 -9.74
C GLU A 66 -3.84 -6.02 -9.01
N ARG A 67 -2.76 -6.13 -8.24
CA ARG A 67 -2.33 -7.40 -7.62
C ARG A 67 -3.23 -7.77 -6.45
N LEU A 68 -3.96 -8.88 -6.60
CA LEU A 68 -4.63 -9.56 -5.51
C LEU A 68 -3.64 -10.44 -4.73
N THR A 69 -3.58 -10.25 -3.41
CA THR A 69 -2.74 -11.03 -2.50
C THR A 69 -3.56 -11.59 -1.34
N TYR A 70 -3.44 -12.89 -1.12
CA TYR A 70 -4.12 -13.60 -0.03
C TYR A 70 -3.15 -13.77 1.14
N PHE A 71 -3.61 -13.49 2.36
CA PHE A 71 -2.78 -13.54 3.58
C PHE A 71 -3.48 -14.24 4.76
N ASP A 72 -4.66 -14.82 4.49
CA ASP A 72 -5.45 -15.64 5.42
C ASP A 72 -6.42 -16.55 4.64
N ASP A 73 -7.12 -17.42 5.36
CA ASP A 73 -8.04 -18.41 4.78
C ASP A 73 -9.43 -17.83 4.41
N ILE A 74 -9.61 -16.51 4.50
CA ILE A 74 -10.88 -15.88 4.16
C ILE A 74 -10.85 -15.55 2.66
N SER A 75 -11.47 -16.41 1.86
CA SER A 75 -11.53 -16.31 0.40
C SER A 75 -12.13 -14.99 -0.11
N SER A 76 -13.09 -14.42 0.62
CA SER A 76 -13.69 -13.13 0.31
C SER A 76 -12.82 -11.96 0.81
N GLY A 77 -12.19 -11.26 -0.13
CA GLY A 77 -11.46 -10.01 0.13
C GLY A 77 -9.96 -10.18 0.32
N PRO A 78 -9.22 -10.68 -0.70
CA PRO A 78 -7.77 -10.50 -0.76
C PRO A 78 -7.41 -9.01 -0.65
N ARG A 79 -6.15 -8.73 -0.31
CA ARG A 79 -5.64 -7.36 -0.49
C ARG A 79 -5.47 -7.10 -1.97
N HIS A 80 -6.14 -6.07 -2.46
CA HIS A 80 -5.90 -5.54 -3.79
C HIS A 80 -4.89 -4.40 -3.72
N HIS A 81 -3.70 -4.57 -4.28
CA HIS A 81 -2.70 -3.51 -4.43
C HIS A 81 -2.82 -2.88 -5.82
N ASP A 82 -2.76 -1.56 -5.91
CA ASP A 82 -2.80 -0.86 -7.21
C ASP A 82 -1.64 -1.30 -8.10
N LEU A 83 -0.46 -1.50 -7.49
CA LEU A 83 0.69 -2.12 -8.12
C LEU A 83 1.49 -2.91 -7.08
N ALA A 84 1.96 -4.09 -7.43
CA ALA A 84 3.05 -4.74 -6.74
C ALA A 84 4.25 -4.91 -7.69
N CYS A 85 5.47 -4.83 -7.18
CA CYS A 85 6.66 -5.14 -7.95
C CYS A 85 7.75 -5.80 -7.11
N VAL A 86 8.58 -6.59 -7.79
CA VAL A 86 9.84 -7.11 -7.25
C VAL A 86 10.97 -6.47 -8.03
N CYS A 87 11.86 -5.79 -7.33
CA CYS A 87 12.98 -5.09 -7.96
C CYS A 87 14.25 -5.22 -7.11
N SER A 88 15.32 -4.54 -7.54
CA SER A 88 16.60 -4.55 -6.82
C SER A 88 16.75 -3.30 -5.97
N LEU A 89 17.25 -3.47 -4.74
CA LEU A 89 17.73 -2.40 -3.86
C LEU A 89 19.20 -2.70 -3.53
N GLY A 90 20.12 -2.05 -4.23
CA GLY A 90 21.53 -2.45 -4.23
C GLY A 90 21.72 -3.88 -4.74
N LYS A 91 22.20 -4.78 -3.89
CA LYS A 91 22.40 -6.21 -4.22
C LYS A 91 21.24 -7.11 -3.81
N GLU A 92 20.24 -6.58 -3.10
CA GLU A 92 19.11 -7.34 -2.56
C GLU A 92 17.90 -7.24 -3.48
N LYS A 93 17.09 -8.30 -3.52
CA LYS A 93 15.73 -8.24 -4.10
C LYS A 93 14.74 -7.81 -3.04
N VAL A 94 13.83 -6.92 -3.41
CA VAL A 94 12.82 -6.36 -2.51
C VAL A 94 11.44 -6.40 -3.16
N ALA A 95 10.40 -6.53 -2.34
CA ALA A 95 9.01 -6.38 -2.78
C ALA A 95 8.52 -4.97 -2.45
N LEU A 96 7.87 -4.31 -3.40
CA LEU A 96 7.16 -3.05 -3.20
C LEU A 96 5.69 -3.28 -3.52
N CYS A 97 4.80 -2.85 -2.64
CA CYS A 97 3.36 -2.88 -2.86
C CYS A 97 2.81 -1.47 -2.67
N PHE A 98 2.25 -0.91 -3.72
CA PHE A 98 1.79 0.46 -3.79
C PHE A 98 0.29 0.55 -3.51
N GLU A 99 -0.08 1.63 -2.84
CA GLU A 99 -1.43 2.15 -2.73
C GLU A 99 -1.40 3.64 -3.05
N ALA A 100 -1.96 3.99 -4.20
CA ALA A 100 -2.06 5.35 -4.68
C ALA A 100 -3.29 6.05 -4.10
N LYS A 101 -3.12 7.34 -3.80
CA LYS A 101 -4.20 8.21 -3.32
C LYS A 101 -4.10 9.54 -4.02
N VAL A 102 -5.22 10.04 -4.57
CA VAL A 102 -5.31 11.43 -5.04
C VAL A 102 -6.07 12.25 -4.00
N LYS A 103 -7.40 12.19 -4.06
CA LYS A 103 -8.32 13.00 -3.24
C LYS A 103 -9.11 12.18 -2.24
N GLU A 104 -9.24 10.89 -2.52
CA GLU A 104 -9.97 9.95 -1.71
C GLU A 104 -9.30 9.78 -0.36
N SER A 105 -10.12 9.64 0.68
CA SER A 105 -9.60 9.24 1.99
C SER A 105 -9.08 7.82 1.92
N LEU A 106 -8.20 7.47 2.86
CA LEU A 106 -8.06 6.08 3.30
C LEU A 106 -9.45 5.51 3.66
N ASP A 107 -9.55 4.19 3.64
CA ASP A 107 -10.80 3.45 3.77
C ASP A 107 -11.51 3.58 5.14
N ALA A 108 -12.29 2.58 5.53
CA ALA A 108 -12.95 2.58 6.82
C ALA A 108 -11.94 2.42 7.98
N LYS A 109 -12.04 3.31 8.96
CA LYS A 109 -11.48 3.12 10.30
C LYS A 109 -11.95 1.79 10.92
N LEU A 110 -11.13 1.18 11.78
CA LEU A 110 -11.43 -0.12 12.40
C LEU A 110 -12.74 -0.11 13.19
N SER A 111 -13.00 0.99 13.92
CA SER A 111 -14.26 1.20 14.66
C SER A 111 -15.47 1.01 13.74
N LYS A 112 -15.49 1.70 12.60
CA LYS A 112 -16.54 1.58 11.58
C LYS A 112 -16.54 0.20 10.92
N ALA A 113 -15.37 -0.34 10.59
CA ALA A 113 -15.23 -1.64 9.96
C ALA A 113 -15.80 -2.78 10.83
N ILE A 114 -15.66 -2.69 12.16
CA ILE A 114 -16.21 -3.67 13.09
C ILE A 114 -17.72 -3.46 13.27
N ILE A 115 -18.16 -2.23 13.51
CA ILE A 115 -19.57 -1.89 13.78
C ILE A 115 -20.48 -2.19 12.57
N ASP A 116 -20.07 -1.78 11.37
CA ASP A 116 -20.92 -1.94 10.18
C ASP A 116 -21.09 -3.43 9.81
N ASN A 117 -20.11 -4.27 10.15
CA ASN A 117 -20.10 -5.69 9.82
C ASN A 117 -20.68 -6.58 10.92
N SER A 118 -20.76 -6.10 12.17
CA SER A 118 -21.49 -6.82 13.22
C SER A 118 -23.00 -6.80 12.99
N LYS A 119 -23.52 -5.79 12.29
CA LYS A 119 -24.95 -5.65 11.98
C LYS A 119 -25.47 -6.66 10.94
N SER A 120 -24.62 -7.17 10.06
CA SER A 120 -25.02 -8.10 8.99
C SER A 120 -24.82 -9.58 9.33
N GLY A 121 -24.09 -9.90 10.41
CA GLY A 121 -23.85 -11.26 10.91
C GLY A 121 -23.05 -12.21 9.99
N LYS A 122 -22.86 -11.86 8.71
CA LYS A 122 -22.23 -12.73 7.68
C LYS A 122 -20.78 -12.35 7.34
N SER A 123 -20.29 -11.22 7.85
CA SER A 123 -18.98 -10.70 7.46
C SER A 123 -17.87 -11.23 8.37
N GLN A 124 -16.81 -11.77 7.76
CA GLN A 124 -15.60 -12.19 8.46
C GLN A 124 -14.64 -11.02 8.79
N LYS A 125 -15.00 -9.78 8.39
CA LYS A 125 -14.15 -8.61 8.58
C LYS A 125 -13.80 -8.34 10.06
N PRO A 126 -14.71 -8.45 11.05
CA PRO A 126 -14.35 -8.25 12.46
C PRO A 126 -13.33 -9.26 12.97
N LYS A 127 -13.44 -10.54 12.58
CA LYS A 127 -12.44 -11.57 12.90
C LYS A 127 -11.10 -11.21 12.27
N ARG A 128 -11.10 -10.89 10.98
CA ARG A 128 -9.90 -10.48 10.24
C ARG A 128 -9.21 -9.28 10.90
N VAL A 129 -9.94 -8.25 11.32
CA VAL A 129 -9.36 -7.10 12.04
C VAL A 129 -8.64 -7.55 13.32
N ARG A 130 -9.27 -8.38 14.15
CA ARG A 130 -8.64 -8.88 15.39
C ARG A 130 -7.37 -9.67 15.11
N ASP A 131 -7.42 -10.56 14.11
CA ASP A 131 -6.27 -11.38 13.71
C ASP A 131 -5.12 -10.50 13.19
N LEU A 132 -5.43 -9.47 12.40
CA LEU A 132 -4.44 -8.53 11.88
C LEU A 132 -3.80 -7.68 12.98
N CYS A 133 -4.59 -7.16 13.94
CA CYS A 133 -4.05 -6.45 15.10
C CYS A 133 -3.08 -7.34 15.89
N GLN A 134 -3.46 -8.60 16.14
CA GLN A 134 -2.60 -9.54 16.85
C GLN A 134 -1.30 -9.83 16.09
N LYS A 135 -1.39 -10.07 14.77
CA LYS A 135 -0.21 -10.37 13.94
C LYS A 135 0.73 -9.17 13.79
N LEU A 136 0.19 -7.98 13.51
CA LEU A 136 0.99 -6.80 13.20
C LEU A 136 1.53 -6.12 14.47
N PHE A 137 0.68 -5.98 15.50
CA PHE A 137 1.00 -5.21 16.70
C PHE A 137 1.33 -6.10 17.91
N GLY A 138 1.03 -7.40 17.86
CA GLY A 138 1.13 -8.27 19.03
C GLY A 138 0.03 -8.02 20.07
N LYS A 139 -1.01 -7.26 19.70
CA LYS A 139 -2.05 -6.78 20.61
C LYS A 139 -3.43 -7.19 20.11
N LYS A 140 -4.34 -7.53 21.03
CA LYS A 140 -5.76 -7.68 20.71
C LYS A 140 -6.32 -6.32 20.28
N TYR A 141 -7.31 -6.34 19.40
CA TYR A 141 -8.03 -5.12 19.04
C TYR A 141 -8.66 -4.49 20.29
N ASP A 142 -8.39 -3.21 20.48
CA ASP A 142 -8.96 -2.37 21.54
C ASP A 142 -9.56 -1.12 20.88
N SER A 143 -10.85 -0.90 21.10
CA SER A 143 -11.56 0.23 20.51
C SER A 143 -11.09 1.58 21.04
N GLU A 144 -10.54 1.66 22.25
CA GLU A 144 -10.08 2.94 22.81
C GLU A 144 -8.81 3.41 22.12
N THR A 145 -7.86 2.49 21.91
CA THR A 145 -6.55 2.81 21.34
C THR A 145 -6.43 2.59 19.83
N MET A 146 -7.28 1.77 19.23
CA MET A 146 -7.17 1.37 17.81
C MET A 146 -8.36 1.80 16.93
N SER A 147 -9.34 2.54 17.47
CA SER A 147 -10.53 2.97 16.72
C SER A 147 -10.22 3.80 15.48
N ASP A 148 -9.13 4.57 15.52
CA ASP A 148 -8.71 5.50 14.46
C ASP A 148 -7.74 4.90 13.44
N ILE A 149 -7.33 3.64 13.61
CA ILE A 149 -6.53 2.93 12.62
C ILE A 149 -7.40 2.61 11.41
N TYR A 150 -6.83 2.66 10.21
CA TYR A 150 -7.52 2.34 8.96
C TYR A 150 -7.34 0.87 8.60
N TYR A 151 -8.41 0.21 8.17
CA TYR A 151 -8.36 -1.20 7.78
C TYR A 151 -7.41 -1.43 6.60
N GLN A 152 -7.33 -0.48 5.68
CA GLN A 152 -6.40 -0.50 4.55
C GLN A 152 -4.94 -0.51 4.98
N MET A 153 -4.60 0.07 6.13
CA MET A 153 -3.22 0.00 6.65
C MET A 153 -2.89 -1.40 7.17
N LEU A 154 -3.81 -2.04 7.90
CA LEU A 154 -3.63 -3.43 8.36
C LEU A 154 -3.54 -4.40 7.17
N SER A 155 -4.52 -4.33 6.27
CA SER A 155 -4.60 -5.24 5.12
C SER A 155 -3.52 -4.97 4.08
N GLY A 156 -3.11 -3.71 3.90
CA GLY A 156 -1.98 -3.34 3.05
C GLY A 156 -0.64 -3.85 3.58
N ALA A 157 -0.37 -3.70 4.87
CA ALA A 157 0.84 -4.24 5.49
C ALA A 157 0.91 -5.77 5.39
N MET A 158 -0.19 -6.48 5.72
CA MET A 158 -0.21 -7.94 5.64
C MET A 158 -0.22 -8.47 4.21
N GLY A 159 -0.91 -7.81 3.28
CA GLY A 159 -0.83 -8.12 1.85
C GLY A 159 0.60 -7.97 1.33
N THR A 160 1.31 -6.92 1.74
CA THR A 160 2.71 -6.69 1.36
C THR A 160 3.64 -7.79 1.88
N LEU A 161 3.45 -8.21 3.13
CA LEU A 161 4.21 -9.33 3.73
C LEU A 161 3.94 -10.65 3.01
N ALA A 162 2.68 -10.94 2.68
CA ALA A 162 2.30 -12.14 1.95
C ALA A 162 2.86 -12.12 0.52
N PHE A 163 2.79 -10.99 -0.18
CA PHE A 163 3.38 -10.85 -1.51
C PHE A 163 4.91 -11.06 -1.46
N ALA A 164 5.60 -10.48 -0.47
CA ALA A 164 7.02 -10.72 -0.28
C ALA A 164 7.35 -12.22 -0.04
N TYR A 165 6.51 -12.90 0.74
CA TYR A 165 6.63 -14.33 0.97
C TYR A 165 6.47 -15.15 -0.32
N GLU A 166 5.41 -14.89 -1.10
CA GLU A 166 5.13 -15.51 -2.40
C GLU A 166 6.29 -15.31 -3.39
N GLN A 167 6.92 -14.13 -3.37
CA GLN A 167 8.04 -13.79 -4.24
C GLN A 167 9.41 -14.22 -3.70
N ASN A 168 9.45 -14.89 -2.55
CA ASN A 168 10.67 -15.34 -1.87
C ASN A 168 11.68 -14.21 -1.59
N VAL A 169 11.18 -13.05 -1.15
CA VAL A 169 12.02 -11.91 -0.72
C VAL A 169 11.86 -11.64 0.77
N THR A 170 12.94 -11.17 1.40
CA THR A 170 13.00 -10.96 2.86
C THR A 170 12.83 -9.51 3.28
N LYS A 171 12.64 -8.60 2.32
CA LYS A 171 12.42 -7.17 2.58
C LYS A 171 11.29 -6.65 1.71
N ALA A 172 10.30 -6.06 2.37
CA ALA A 172 9.04 -5.63 1.77
C ALA A 172 8.76 -4.16 2.12
N PHE A 173 8.23 -3.41 1.17
CA PHE A 173 7.89 -2.00 1.31
C PHE A 173 6.41 -1.80 0.98
N PHE A 174 5.61 -1.41 1.96
CA PHE A 174 4.25 -0.97 1.73
C PHE A 174 4.26 0.54 1.47
N VAL A 175 4.05 0.93 0.22
CA VAL A 175 4.21 2.30 -0.27
C VAL A 175 2.84 2.96 -0.38
N ILE A 176 2.61 4.01 0.40
CA ILE A 176 1.49 4.92 0.21
C ILE A 176 1.97 6.04 -0.73
N TYR A 177 1.40 6.09 -1.92
CA TYR A 177 1.80 6.99 -3.00
C TYR A 177 0.78 8.12 -3.16
N GLN A 178 1.04 9.26 -2.52
CA GLN A 178 0.15 10.41 -2.55
C GLN A 178 0.38 11.25 -3.81
N LEU A 179 -0.55 11.16 -4.75
CA LEU A 179 -0.61 11.95 -5.96
C LEU A 179 -1.27 13.30 -5.65
N VAL A 180 -0.60 14.41 -6.00
CA VAL A 180 -1.04 15.77 -5.69
C VAL A 180 -1.08 16.60 -6.97
N PRO A 181 -2.26 17.08 -7.42
CA PRO A 181 -2.32 17.97 -8.58
C PRO A 181 -1.59 19.29 -8.29
N LYS A 182 -0.66 19.70 -9.15
CA LYS A 182 0.13 20.94 -8.97
C LYS A 182 -0.76 22.18 -8.82
N LYS A 183 -1.83 22.26 -9.60
CA LYS A 183 -2.76 23.40 -9.64
C LYS A 183 -3.61 23.55 -8.37
N ASP A 184 -3.70 22.52 -7.53
CA ASP A 184 -4.60 22.49 -6.37
C ASP A 184 -3.90 22.10 -5.06
N LYS A 185 -2.57 22.16 -5.00
CA LYS A 185 -1.77 21.67 -3.85
C LYS A 185 -2.31 22.12 -2.47
N ASP A 186 -2.71 23.38 -2.34
CA ASP A 186 -3.24 23.92 -1.08
C ASP A 186 -4.58 23.29 -0.67
N LYS A 187 -5.45 22.95 -1.62
CA LYS A 187 -6.72 22.26 -1.35
C LYS A 187 -6.48 20.84 -0.83
N PHE A 188 -5.38 20.21 -1.23
CA PHE A 188 -5.04 18.84 -0.84
C PHE A 188 -4.29 18.76 0.49
N LYS A 189 -3.79 19.87 1.03
CA LYS A 189 -3.02 19.91 2.28
C LYS A 189 -3.74 19.21 3.44
N ASN A 190 -5.06 19.41 3.56
CA ASN A 190 -5.85 18.75 4.60
C ASN A 190 -5.94 17.23 4.41
N THR A 191 -6.08 16.76 3.17
CA THR A 191 -6.10 15.32 2.84
C THR A 191 -4.74 14.68 3.12
N ILE A 192 -3.67 15.32 2.66
CA ILE A 192 -2.27 14.92 2.91
C ILE A 192 -2.02 14.79 4.42
N ASN A 193 -2.40 15.80 5.21
CA ASN A 193 -2.23 15.77 6.66
C ASN A 193 -3.03 14.65 7.32
N LYS A 194 -4.25 14.36 6.84
CA LYS A 194 -5.05 13.24 7.33
C LYS A 194 -4.39 11.89 7.03
N HIS A 195 -3.82 11.72 5.83
CA HIS A 195 -3.09 10.50 5.47
C HIS A 195 -1.84 10.33 6.31
N LYS A 196 -1.02 11.37 6.46
CA LYS A 196 0.16 11.36 7.35
C LYS A 196 -0.23 11.01 8.79
N LYS A 197 -1.29 11.62 9.32
CA LYS A 197 -1.80 11.31 10.68
C LYS A 197 -2.23 9.85 10.79
N ALA A 198 -2.92 9.30 9.79
CA ALA A 198 -3.34 7.91 9.78
C ALA A 198 -2.14 6.94 9.73
N ILE A 199 -1.14 7.23 8.90
CA ILE A 199 0.09 6.43 8.82
C ILE A 199 0.85 6.51 10.15
N ASN A 200 1.01 7.70 10.73
CA ASN A 200 1.61 7.86 12.06
C ASN A 200 0.89 7.05 13.12
N GLY A 201 -0.45 7.14 13.18
CA GLY A 201 -1.24 6.36 14.13
C GLY A 201 -1.04 4.85 13.97
N PHE A 202 -0.97 4.35 12.74
CA PHE A 202 -0.66 2.94 12.48
C PHE A 202 0.76 2.58 12.96
N VAL A 203 1.77 3.38 12.60
CA VAL A 203 3.16 3.07 12.90
C VAL A 203 3.45 3.16 14.39
N GLN A 204 2.85 4.11 15.09
CA GLN A 204 3.01 4.28 16.54
C GLN A 204 2.46 3.09 17.34
N MET A 205 1.60 2.26 16.76
CA MET A 205 1.21 0.99 17.38
C MET A 205 2.35 -0.05 17.41
N ILE A 206 3.30 0.08 16.49
CA ILE A 206 4.46 -0.80 16.33
C ILE A 206 5.68 -0.18 17.02
N ASP A 207 5.93 1.10 16.77
CA ASP A 207 7.01 1.90 17.33
C ASP A 207 6.48 3.25 17.83
N PRO A 208 6.16 3.37 19.13
CA PRO A 208 5.58 4.60 19.70
C PRO A 208 6.46 5.86 19.55
N ALA A 209 7.77 5.71 19.34
CA ALA A 209 8.69 6.84 19.23
C ALA A 209 8.71 7.46 17.81
N TYR A 210 8.01 6.85 16.86
CA TYR A 210 8.09 7.20 15.44
C TYR A 210 7.27 8.46 15.06
N ASP A 211 7.80 9.22 14.08
CA ASP A 211 7.14 10.37 13.43
C ASP A 211 7.47 10.47 11.93
N ILE A 212 6.44 10.38 11.07
CA ILE A 212 6.55 10.44 9.60
C ILE A 212 7.09 11.77 9.09
N ASN A 213 7.01 12.84 9.87
CA ASN A 213 7.56 14.11 9.46
C ASN A 213 9.10 14.11 9.51
N LYS A 214 9.72 13.09 10.14
CA LYS A 214 11.18 12.94 10.24
C LYS A 214 11.79 12.03 9.17
N SER A 215 11.01 11.12 8.57
CA SER A 215 11.49 10.20 7.53
C SER A 215 10.36 9.70 6.64
N SER A 216 10.56 9.69 5.33
CA SER A 216 9.63 9.08 4.36
C SER A 216 9.67 7.55 4.36
N VAL A 217 10.74 6.95 4.90
CA VAL A 217 10.91 5.49 5.02
C VAL A 217 10.86 5.10 6.49
N ILE A 218 9.98 4.15 6.78
CA ILE A 218 9.64 3.67 8.11
C ILE A 218 10.08 2.23 8.20
N LYS A 219 11.25 2.00 8.78
CA LYS A 219 11.67 0.63 9.05
C LYS A 219 10.87 0.08 10.21
N LEU A 220 10.02 -0.91 9.94
CA LEU A 220 9.35 -1.65 10.99
C LEU A 220 10.19 -2.87 11.37
N LYS A 221 9.67 -3.65 12.33
CA LYS A 221 10.25 -4.93 12.71
C LYS A 221 10.09 -5.99 11.62
N SER A 222 10.82 -7.09 11.79
CA SER A 222 10.64 -8.27 10.96
C SER A 222 9.48 -9.12 11.45
N TYR A 223 8.74 -9.69 10.52
CA TYR A 223 7.57 -10.53 10.75
C TYR A 223 7.86 -11.96 10.29
N LYS A 224 7.52 -12.93 11.14
CA LYS A 224 7.60 -14.35 10.77
C LYS A 224 6.33 -14.71 9.99
N ILE A 225 6.50 -14.98 8.69
CA ILE A 225 5.46 -15.52 7.81
C ILE A 225 5.86 -16.96 7.51
N GLU A 226 5.08 -17.90 8.05
CA GLU A 226 5.41 -19.33 8.05
C GLU A 226 6.85 -19.58 8.56
N GLN A 227 7.76 -19.96 7.67
CA GLN A 227 9.16 -20.28 7.99
C GLN A 227 10.14 -19.15 7.66
N LYS A 228 9.67 -18.01 7.12
CA LYS A 228 10.53 -16.90 6.69
C LYS A 228 10.35 -15.67 7.56
N LEU A 229 11.46 -14.98 7.80
CA LEU A 229 11.49 -13.68 8.44
C LEU A 229 11.53 -12.60 7.36
N ILE A 230 10.53 -11.73 7.33
CA ILE A 230 10.38 -10.66 6.34
C ILE A 230 10.40 -9.32 7.07
N GLU A 231 11.36 -8.46 6.72
CA GLU A 231 11.40 -7.07 7.13
C GLU A 231 10.32 -6.28 6.41
N LEU A 232 9.38 -5.68 7.17
CA LEU A 232 8.39 -4.76 6.61
C LEU A 232 8.89 -3.32 6.79
N ASN A 233 8.77 -2.54 5.73
CA ASN A 233 8.97 -1.11 5.72
C ASN A 233 7.67 -0.45 5.26
N ILE A 234 7.30 0.68 5.86
CA ILE A 234 6.25 1.56 5.33
C ILE A 234 6.94 2.73 4.66
N VAL A 235 6.41 3.17 3.54
CA VAL A 235 6.96 4.30 2.79
C VAL A 235 5.83 5.24 2.46
N TYR A 236 6.04 6.53 2.65
CA TYR A 236 5.12 7.55 2.22
C TYR A 236 5.82 8.47 1.21
N MET A 237 5.23 8.58 0.02
CA MET A 237 5.75 9.37 -1.09
C MET A 237 4.71 10.38 -1.54
N GLU A 238 5.16 11.56 -1.95
CA GLU A 238 4.33 12.60 -2.55
C GLU A 238 4.80 12.87 -3.98
N HIS A 239 3.91 12.65 -4.95
CA HIS A 239 4.16 12.93 -6.36
C HIS A 239 3.29 14.09 -6.83
N ASN A 240 3.90 15.15 -7.35
CA ASN A 240 3.17 16.29 -7.90
C ASN A 240 2.99 16.11 -9.41
N PHE A 241 1.74 16.02 -9.87
CA PHE A 241 1.42 15.91 -11.30
C PHE A 241 0.80 17.21 -11.84
#